data_AF-A0A7K3L3K9-F1
#
_entry.id   AF-A0A7K3L3K9-F1
#
_cell.length_a   1.000
_cell.length_b   1.000
_cell.length_c   1.000
_cell.angle_alpha   90.00
_cell.angle_beta   90.00
_cell.angle_gamma   90.00
#
_symmetry.space_group_name_H-M   'P 1'
#
loop_
_entity.id
_entity.type
_entity.pdbx_description
1 polymer ?
#
loop_
_entity_poly.entity_id
_entity_poly.type
_entity_poly.pdbx_seq_one_letter_code
_entity_poly.pdbx_strand_id
1 'polypeptide(L)'
;MRKKITAVAAGALLVVALGGLAGCGGTDAAQASAGPAVGEPSLMPASHEGRFYELGADGCYGCHGANETTDHMLAQATPLPADHYVDGDVSTYEVFGARRECLTCHSQG
;
A
#
# COMPACT_ATOMS: atom_id res chain seq x y z
N MET A 1 16.30 -60.40 -6.78
CA MET A 1 15.36 -61.14 -7.66
C MET A 1 14.27 -60.19 -8.12
N ARG A 2 14.02 -60.12 -9.44
CA ARG A 2 12.98 -59.29 -10.04
C ARG A 2 11.61 -59.98 -9.87
N LYS A 3 10.58 -59.26 -9.46
CA LYS A 3 9.19 -59.62 -9.76
C LYS A 3 8.39 -58.35 -10.03
N LYS A 4 8.00 -58.19 -11.30
CA LYS A 4 7.00 -57.24 -11.79
C LYS A 4 5.63 -57.89 -11.60
N ILE A 5 4.65 -57.17 -11.06
CA ILE A 5 3.23 -57.53 -11.20
C ILE A 5 2.44 -56.24 -11.46
N THR A 6 1.81 -56.21 -12.64
CA THR A 6 0.86 -55.23 -13.15
C THR A 6 -0.57 -55.72 -12.90
N ALA A 7 -1.48 -54.85 -12.41
CA ALA A 7 -2.94 -54.84 -12.71
C ALA A 7 -3.61 -53.70 -11.90
N VAL A 8 -4.12 -52.64 -12.55
CA VAL A 8 -5.53 -52.37 -12.89
C VAL A 8 -6.46 -52.15 -11.68
N ALA A 9 -7.02 -50.95 -11.55
CA ALA A 9 -8.46 -50.71 -11.41
C ALA A 9 -8.77 -49.21 -11.23
N ALA A 10 -9.79 -48.76 -11.96
CA ALA A 10 -10.40 -47.44 -11.88
C ALA A 10 -11.05 -47.19 -10.52
N GLY A 11 -11.11 -45.92 -10.11
CA GLY A 11 -11.88 -45.47 -8.95
C GLY A 11 -11.90 -43.96 -8.89
N ALA A 12 -13.02 -43.37 -9.31
CA ALA A 12 -13.31 -41.96 -9.17
C ALA A 12 -13.24 -41.50 -7.71
N LEU A 13 -12.78 -40.28 -7.48
CA LEU A 13 -13.31 -39.42 -6.41
C LEU A 13 -12.88 -37.97 -6.66
N LEU A 14 -13.88 -37.17 -7.01
CA LEU A 14 -13.86 -35.72 -6.98
C LEU A 14 -13.58 -35.29 -5.53
N VAL A 15 -12.44 -34.65 -5.27
CA VAL A 15 -12.20 -33.98 -4.00
C VAL A 15 -12.02 -32.50 -4.30
N VAL A 16 -13.08 -31.75 -4.00
CA VAL A 16 -13.05 -30.29 -3.88
C VAL A 16 -12.15 -29.97 -2.70
N ALA A 17 -10.93 -29.52 -2.98
CA ALA A 17 -10.06 -28.95 -1.96
C ALA A 17 -10.25 -27.42 -1.97
N LEU A 18 -11.06 -26.92 -1.03
CA LEU A 18 -10.88 -25.56 -0.53
C LEU A 18 -9.52 -25.52 0.18
N GLY A 19 -8.49 -25.09 -0.54
CA GLY A 19 -7.18 -24.79 0.01
C GLY A 19 -7.08 -23.32 0.36
N GLY A 20 -7.17 -23.00 1.64
CA GLY A 20 -6.66 -21.75 2.18
C GLY A 20 -5.13 -21.78 2.28
N LEU A 21 -4.56 -20.58 2.28
CA LEU A 21 -3.26 -20.20 2.87
C LEU A 21 -1.99 -20.84 2.28
N ALA A 22 -1.46 -20.22 1.22
CA ALA A 22 -0.03 -20.10 0.87
C ALA A 22 0.09 -19.09 -0.29
N GLY A 23 1.05 -18.17 -0.40
CA GLY A 23 2.26 -17.93 0.36
C GLY A 23 2.93 -16.65 -0.16
N CYS A 24 3.95 -16.21 0.55
CA CYS A 24 4.88 -15.19 0.10
C CYS A 24 5.78 -15.73 -1.04
N GLY A 25 6.06 -14.88 -2.03
CA GLY A 25 7.04 -15.11 -3.12
C GLY A 25 6.48 -15.93 -4.28
N GLY A 26 6.43 -15.48 -5.53
CA GLY A 26 7.01 -14.32 -6.20
C GLY A 26 7.27 -14.78 -7.64
N THR A 27 6.87 -14.01 -8.64
CA THR A 27 7.47 -14.07 -9.99
C THR A 27 7.28 -12.75 -10.70
N ASP A 28 8.40 -12.19 -11.13
CA ASP A 28 8.55 -11.04 -12.01
C ASP A 28 7.67 -11.15 -13.26
N ALA A 29 6.58 -10.40 -13.26
CA ALA A 29 5.92 -9.94 -14.47
C ALA A 29 5.83 -8.43 -14.31
N ALA A 30 6.42 -7.71 -15.28
CA ALA A 30 6.48 -6.25 -15.36
C ALA A 30 5.34 -5.60 -14.58
N GLN A 31 5.67 -5.06 -13.40
CA GLN A 31 4.71 -4.46 -12.50
C GLN A 31 4.28 -3.14 -13.14
N ALA A 32 3.34 -3.24 -14.08
CA ALA A 32 2.35 -2.20 -14.24
C ALA A 32 1.65 -2.16 -12.88
N SER A 33 2.18 -1.36 -11.97
CA SER A 33 1.59 -1.11 -10.67
C SER A 33 0.18 -0.61 -10.97
N ALA A 34 -0.81 -1.50 -10.87
CA ALA A 34 -2.16 -1.06 -10.64
C ALA A 34 -2.04 -0.06 -9.49
N GLY A 35 -2.45 1.19 -9.72
CA GLY A 35 -2.47 2.17 -8.65
C GLY A 35 -3.20 1.59 -7.45
N PRO A 36 -2.98 2.14 -6.23
CA PRO A 36 -3.66 1.65 -5.05
C PRO A 36 -5.17 1.54 -5.30
N ALA A 37 -5.80 0.52 -4.73
CA ALA A 37 -7.25 0.40 -4.85
C ALA A 37 -7.90 1.68 -4.31
N VAL A 38 -9.12 2.00 -4.77
CA VAL A 38 -9.82 3.19 -4.29
C VAL A 38 -9.95 3.14 -2.77
N GLY A 39 -9.39 4.14 -2.09
CA GLY A 39 -9.37 4.23 -0.64
C GLY A 39 -8.17 3.57 0.05
N GLU A 40 -7.28 2.90 -0.69
CA GLU A 40 -6.00 2.46 -0.14
C GLU A 40 -4.98 3.61 -0.13
N PRO A 41 -4.21 3.76 0.96
CA PRO A 41 -3.08 4.68 1.00
C PRO A 41 -2.05 4.33 -0.08
N SER A 42 -1.58 5.35 -0.81
CA SER A 42 -0.46 5.19 -1.73
C SER A 42 0.82 4.86 -0.98
N LEU A 43 1.63 3.94 -1.50
CA LEU A 43 2.99 3.72 -0.98
C LEU A 43 3.87 4.94 -1.26
N MET A 44 4.80 5.22 -0.35
CA MET A 44 5.81 6.25 -0.60
C MET A 44 6.81 5.76 -1.64
N PRO A 45 7.26 6.63 -2.58
CA PRO A 45 8.27 6.24 -3.55
C PRO A 45 9.63 6.03 -2.87
N ALA A 46 10.50 5.22 -3.46
CA ALA A 46 11.84 4.89 -2.90
C ALA A 46 12.70 6.14 -2.57
N SER A 47 12.49 7.26 -3.28
CA SER A 47 13.14 8.53 -2.98
C SER A 47 12.76 9.15 -1.63
N HIS A 48 11.80 8.57 -0.91
CA HIS A 48 11.36 8.99 0.42
C HIS A 48 11.90 8.12 1.56
N GLU A 49 12.78 7.16 1.27
CA GLU A 49 13.40 6.31 2.29
C GLU A 49 14.06 7.15 3.38
N GLY A 50 13.77 6.85 4.64
CA GLY A 50 14.29 7.55 5.81
C GLY A 50 13.66 8.92 6.11
N ARG A 51 13.02 9.58 5.13
CA ARG A 51 12.58 10.97 5.26
C ARG A 51 11.63 11.22 6.43
N PHE A 52 10.70 10.32 6.72
CA PHE A 52 9.81 10.52 7.88
C PHE A 52 10.57 10.52 9.21
N TYR A 53 11.59 9.67 9.36
CA TYR A 53 12.39 9.63 10.59
C TYR A 53 13.27 10.87 10.75
N GLU A 54 13.68 11.47 9.64
CA GLU A 54 14.49 12.70 9.62
C GLU A 54 13.65 13.97 9.80
N LEU A 55 12.50 14.04 9.14
CA LEU A 55 11.71 15.26 9.00
C LEU A 55 10.44 15.27 9.88
N GLY A 56 10.00 14.10 10.32
CA GLY A 56 8.71 13.94 11.00
C GLY A 56 7.51 14.30 10.12
N ALA A 57 6.34 14.31 10.76
CA ALA A 57 5.07 14.67 10.13
C ALA A 57 5.09 16.09 9.53
N ASP A 58 5.69 17.05 10.24
CA ASP A 58 5.71 18.46 9.83
C ASP A 58 6.52 18.66 8.54
N GLY A 59 7.60 17.92 8.33
CA GLY A 59 8.35 18.03 7.08
C GLY A 59 7.70 17.30 5.91
N CYS A 60 6.91 16.24 6.15
CA CYS A 60 6.00 15.69 5.14
C CYS A 60 4.92 16.71 4.77
N TYR A 61 4.31 17.35 5.77
CA TYR A 61 3.33 18.42 5.58
C TYR A 61 3.91 19.60 4.80
N GLY A 62 5.17 19.98 5.07
CA GLY A 62 5.85 21.07 4.37
C GLY A 62 6.02 20.88 2.86
N CYS A 63 5.71 19.71 2.30
CA CYS A 63 5.62 19.51 0.86
C CYS A 63 4.19 19.16 0.41
N HIS A 64 3.49 18.29 1.14
CA HIS A 64 2.20 17.72 0.73
C HIS A 64 0.98 18.47 1.26
N GLY A 65 1.14 19.18 2.39
CA GLY A 65 0.07 19.91 3.06
C GLY A 65 -0.25 21.24 2.38
N ALA A 66 -1.46 21.75 2.60
CA ALA A 66 -1.96 23.00 2.07
C ALA A 66 -1.65 24.20 2.98
N ASN A 67 -1.87 25.40 2.47
CA ASN A 67 -1.94 26.62 3.28
C ASN A 67 -2.91 27.63 2.66
N GLU A 68 -2.94 28.85 3.21
CA GLU A 68 -3.79 29.96 2.76
C GLU A 68 -3.60 30.40 1.29
N THR A 69 -2.54 29.94 0.63
CA THR A 69 -2.15 30.36 -0.73
C THR A 69 -2.15 29.24 -1.76
N THR A 70 -2.07 27.98 -1.32
CA THR A 70 -1.88 26.81 -2.19
C THR A 70 -2.48 25.55 -1.58
N ASP A 71 -2.97 24.64 -2.42
CA ASP A 71 -3.51 23.33 -2.04
C ASP A 71 -2.43 22.31 -1.66
N HIS A 72 -1.16 22.62 -1.94
CA HIS A 72 0.01 21.91 -1.45
C HIS A 72 1.26 22.79 -1.46
N MET A 73 2.17 22.56 -0.52
CA MET A 73 3.31 23.45 -0.27
C MET A 73 4.43 23.36 -1.31
N LEU A 74 4.63 22.19 -1.91
CA LEU A 74 5.58 22.00 -3.01
C LEU A 74 4.83 21.57 -4.27
N ALA A 75 4.82 22.40 -5.31
CA ALA A 75 4.00 22.17 -6.52
C ALA A 75 4.14 20.77 -7.16
N GLN A 76 5.29 20.10 -7.01
CA GLN A 76 5.54 18.76 -7.55
C GLN A 76 5.07 17.60 -6.65
N ALA A 77 4.64 17.90 -5.42
CA ALA A 77 4.11 16.92 -4.49
C ALA A 77 2.61 16.68 -4.77
N THR A 78 2.13 15.48 -4.49
CA THR A 78 0.68 15.21 -4.48
C THR A 78 0.07 15.89 -3.25
N PRO A 79 -1.02 16.67 -3.38
CA PRO A 79 -1.69 17.28 -2.23
C PRO A 79 -2.30 16.23 -1.31
N LEU A 80 -2.32 16.51 -0.01
CA LEU A 80 -3.10 15.73 0.93
C LEU A 80 -4.60 15.86 0.57
N PRO A 81 -5.35 14.75 0.50
CA PRO A 81 -6.79 14.83 0.24
C PRO A 81 -7.54 15.38 1.45
N ALA A 82 -8.76 15.88 1.22
CA ALA A 82 -9.55 16.57 2.23
C ALA A 82 -9.77 15.76 3.52
N ASP A 83 -9.93 14.44 3.41
CA ASP A 83 -10.12 13.54 4.55
C ASP A 83 -8.90 13.45 5.48
N HIS A 84 -7.76 14.02 5.09
CA HIS A 84 -6.58 14.15 5.94
C HIS A 84 -6.64 15.33 6.89
N TYR A 85 -7.50 16.31 6.62
CA TYR A 85 -7.61 17.51 7.42
C TYR A 85 -8.70 17.39 8.49
N VAL A 86 -8.63 18.25 9.50
CA VAL A 86 -9.66 18.36 10.55
C VAL A 86 -11.02 18.55 9.90
N ASP A 87 -12.00 17.76 10.34
CA ASP A 87 -13.38 17.73 9.83
C ASP A 87 -13.53 17.51 8.32
N GLY A 88 -12.48 17.03 7.64
CA GLY A 88 -12.47 16.89 6.19
C GLY A 88 -12.34 18.21 5.44
N ASP A 89 -11.85 19.26 6.11
CA ASP A 89 -11.77 20.62 5.56
C ASP A 89 -10.32 21.08 5.40
N VAL A 90 -9.86 21.16 4.15
CA VAL A 90 -8.51 21.61 3.78
C VAL A 90 -8.21 23.03 4.27
N SER A 91 -9.23 23.88 4.41
CA SER A 91 -9.05 25.27 4.86
C SER A 91 -8.63 25.39 6.33
N THR A 92 -8.70 24.30 7.09
CA THR A 92 -8.14 24.23 8.45
C THR A 92 -6.62 24.23 8.46
N TYR A 93 -5.99 23.77 7.37
CA TYR A 93 -4.54 23.54 7.26
C TYR A 93 -3.97 22.67 8.39
N GLU A 94 -4.82 21.90 9.07
CA GLU A 94 -4.44 21.05 10.18
C GLU A 94 -4.79 19.60 9.85
N VAL A 95 -3.79 18.71 9.95
CA VAL A 95 -4.00 17.28 9.72
C VAL A 95 -4.69 16.65 10.93
N PHE A 96 -5.73 15.86 10.67
CA PHE A 96 -6.55 15.21 11.70
C PHE A 96 -5.77 14.13 12.46
N GLY A 97 -5.44 14.40 13.72
CA GLY A 97 -5.09 13.40 14.73
C GLY A 97 -4.14 12.30 14.25
N ALA A 98 -4.63 11.07 14.16
CA ALA A 98 -3.85 9.88 13.78
C ALA A 98 -3.26 9.96 12.36
N ARG A 99 -3.81 10.77 11.46
CA ARG A 99 -3.27 10.94 10.10
C ARG A 99 -1.96 11.74 10.05
N ARG A 100 -1.52 12.32 11.18
CA ARG A 100 -0.17 12.86 11.32
C ARG A 100 0.90 11.77 11.34
N GLU A 101 0.55 10.53 11.70
CA GLU A 101 1.47 9.39 11.70
C GLU A 101 1.54 8.77 10.29
N CYS A 102 2.07 9.54 9.33
CA CYS A 102 2.01 9.25 7.89
C CYS A 102 2.45 7.82 7.53
N LEU A 103 3.56 7.35 8.15
CA LEU A 103 4.12 6.02 7.90
C LEU A 103 3.19 4.86 8.27
N THR A 104 2.20 5.08 9.15
CA THR A 104 1.26 4.04 9.58
C THR A 104 0.44 3.51 8.41
N CYS A 105 0.19 4.37 7.42
CA CYS A 105 -0.60 4.06 6.24
C CYS A 105 0.23 4.14 4.96
N HIS A 106 1.11 5.14 4.84
CA HIS A 106 1.96 5.34 3.68
C HIS A 106 3.33 4.71 3.92
N SER A 107 3.41 3.38 3.92
CA SER A 107 4.68 2.68 4.07
C SER A 107 5.58 2.87 2.84
N GLN A 108 6.87 2.57 3.01
CA GLN A 108 7.81 2.55 1.90
C GLN A 108 7.38 1.48 0.87
N GLY A 109 7.30 1.87 -0.40
CA GLY A 109 7.05 0.96 -1.52
C GLY A 109 8.31 0.42 -2.16
#